data_AF-A0A3S6QWX3-F1
#
_entry.id   AF-A0A3S6QWX3-F1
#
_cell.length_a   1.000
_cell.length_b   1.000
_cell.length_c   1.000
_cell.angle_alpha   90.00
_cell.angle_beta   90.00
_cell.angle_gamma   90.00
#
_symmetry.space_group_name_H-M   'P 1'
#
loop_
_entity.id
_entity.type
_entity.pdbx_description
1 polymer ?
#
loop_
_entity_poly.entity_id
_entity_poly.type
_entity_poly.pdbx_seq_one_letter_code
_entity_poly.pdbx_strand_id
1 'polypeptide(L)' 'MTDEKKKKLLFYLKSFFEPLNILNESYSNEVYIKENEFSKVTNNLNFLGSIGAYFEYSPITDEHDNLIEFDIIIHDYSKL' A
#
# COMPACT_ATOMS: atom_id res chain seq x y z
N MET A 1 -3.53 13.13 0.56
CA MET A 1 -3.55 12.80 1.99
C MET A 1 -2.89 13.97 2.70
N THR A 2 -3.42 14.43 3.84
CA THR A 2 -2.64 15.39 4.66
C THR A 2 -1.37 14.71 5.17
N ASP A 3 -0.30 15.48 5.38
CA ASP A 3 0.98 14.92 5.84
C ASP A 3 0.87 14.17 7.16
N GLU A 4 -0.01 14.63 8.06
CA GLU A 4 -0.26 13.97 9.35
C GLU A 4 -0.97 12.63 9.20
N LYS A 5 -2.02 12.55 8.36
CA LYS A 5 -2.70 11.29 8.05
C LYS A 5 -1.74 10.29 7.39
N LYS A 6 -0.91 10.79 6.45
CA LYS A 6 0.12 9.98 5.77
C LYS A 6 1.12 9.40 6.75
N LYS A 7 1.68 10.24 7.63
CA LYS A 7 2.62 9.80 8.68
C LYS A 7 2.00 8.75 9.61
N LYS A 8 0.76 8.96 10.05
CA LYS A 8 0.07 8.03 10.94
C LYS A 8 -0.20 6.68 10.26
N LEU A 9 -0.64 6.69 9.01
CA LEU A 9 -0.84 5.48 8.23
C LEU A 9 0.48 4.72 8.02
N LEU A 10 1.53 5.41 7.58
CA LEU A 10 2.85 4.82 7.40
C LEU A 10 3.42 4.25 8.71
N PHE A 11 3.20 4.94 9.83
CA PHE A 11 3.60 4.45 11.15
C PHE A 11 2.93 3.11 11.48
N TYR A 12 1.62 2.98 11.28
CA TYR A 12 0.92 1.72 11.53
C TYR A 12 1.38 0.62 10.57
N LEU A 13 1.44 0.92 9.28
CA LEU A 13 1.87 -0.05 8.28
C LEU A 13 3.25 -0.60 8.62
N LYS A 14 4.24 0.27 8.87
CA LYS A 14 5.59 -0.15 9.28
C LYS A 14 5.53 -0.96 10.58
N SER A 15 4.83 -0.49 11.60
CA SER A 15 4.79 -1.16 12.91
C SER A 15 4.17 -2.56 12.89
N PHE A 16 3.22 -2.83 11.98
CA PHE A 16 2.53 -4.12 11.92
C PHE A 16 3.11 -5.10 10.90
N PHE A 17 3.78 -4.61 9.85
CA PHE A 17 4.10 -5.42 8.67
C PHE A 17 5.55 -5.34 8.21
N GLU A 18 6.51 -5.01 9.07
CA GLU A 18 7.93 -5.01 8.66
C GLU A 18 8.37 -6.39 8.11
N PRO A 19 9.11 -6.44 6.98
CA PRO A 19 9.49 -5.31 6.12
C PRO A 19 8.44 -4.97 5.03
N LEU A 20 8.14 -3.68 4.85
CA LEU A 20 7.30 -3.12 3.78
C LEU A 20 8.14 -2.27 2.80
N ASN A 21 8.01 -2.51 1.50
CA ASN A 21 8.66 -1.67 0.49
C ASN A 21 7.76 -0.50 0.09
N ILE A 22 7.91 0.64 0.77
CA ILE A 22 7.17 1.87 0.46
C ILE A 22 7.99 2.71 -0.54
N LEU A 23 7.44 2.93 -1.73
CA LEU A 23 8.20 3.55 -2.83
C LEU A 23 8.21 5.09 -2.84
N ASN A 24 7.19 5.75 -2.29
CA ASN A 24 7.12 7.20 -2.42
C ASN A 24 6.48 7.87 -1.19
N GLU A 25 7.33 8.35 -0.29
CA GLU A 25 6.90 9.14 0.87
C GLU A 25 6.72 10.63 0.52
N SER A 26 7.33 11.15 -0.55
CA SER A 26 7.76 12.56 -0.55
C SER A 26 6.91 13.57 -1.33
N TYR A 27 6.09 13.21 -2.34
CA TYR A 27 5.43 14.27 -3.16
C TYR A 27 4.02 13.98 -3.68
N SER A 28 3.47 12.78 -3.51
CA SER A 28 2.08 12.49 -3.87
C SER A 28 1.15 12.47 -2.65
N ASN A 29 -0.12 12.76 -2.89
CA ASN A 29 -1.22 12.60 -1.94
C ASN A 29 -1.51 11.12 -1.60
N GLU A 30 -0.68 10.21 -2.09
CA GLU A 30 -0.89 8.77 -2.11
C GLU A 30 0.27 8.06 -1.38
N VAL A 31 0.07 6.78 -1.08
CA VAL A 31 1.11 5.89 -0.58
C VAL A 31 1.20 4.69 -1.51
N TYR A 32 2.42 4.41 -1.96
CA TYR A 32 2.74 3.30 -2.87
C TYR A 32 3.47 2.22 -2.09
N ILE A 33 2.96 0.99 -2.15
CA ILE A 33 3.54 -0.19 -1.53
C ILE A 33 3.79 -1.23 -2.61
N LYS A 34 4.97 -1.83 -2.59
CA LYS A 34 5.28 -3.04 -3.36
C LYS A 34 5.45 -4.23 -2.43
N GLU A 35 4.82 -5.34 -2.76
CA GLU A 35 4.88 -6.54 -1.95
C GLU A 35 4.90 -7.78 -2.84
N ASN A 36 5.82 -8.71 -2.57
CA ASN A 36 5.96 -9.95 -3.35
C ASN A 36 5.47 -11.18 -2.59
N GLU A 37 5.26 -11.08 -1.28
CA GLU A 37 4.71 -12.16 -0.48
C GLU A 37 3.17 -12.07 -0.38
N PHE A 38 2.47 -13.07 -0.92
CA PHE A 38 1.01 -13.13 -0.93
C PHE A 38 0.37 -13.00 0.48
N SER A 39 1.02 -13.56 1.50
CA SER A 39 0.57 -13.44 2.90
C SER A 39 0.61 -11.99 3.40
N LYS A 40 1.66 -11.25 3.06
CA LYS A 40 1.81 -9.83 3.40
C LYS A 40 0.82 -8.96 2.64
N VAL A 41 0.58 -9.24 1.36
CA VAL A 41 -0.47 -8.57 0.57
C VAL A 41 -1.82 -8.75 1.24
N THR A 42 -2.19 -9.98 1.58
CA THR A 42 -3.47 -10.29 2.24
C THR A 42 -3.62 -9.52 3.56
N ASN A 43 -2.55 -9.46 4.36
CA ASN A 43 -2.56 -8.71 5.61
C ASN A 43 -2.73 -7.19 5.38
N ASN A 44 -2.03 -6.63 4.40
CA ASN A 44 -2.16 -5.22 4.02
C ASN A 44 -3.59 -4.91 3.58
N LEU A 45 -4.16 -5.70 2.68
CA LEU A 45 -5.53 -5.50 2.18
C LEU A 45 -6.56 -5.62 3.30
N ASN A 46 -6.42 -6.61 4.19
CA ASN A 46 -7.31 -6.77 5.35
C ASN A 46 -7.22 -5.57 6.30
N PHE A 47 -6.01 -5.10 6.61
CA PHE A 47 -5.82 -3.93 7.45
C PHE A 47 -6.43 -2.67 6.82
N LEU A 48 -6.12 -2.40 5.53
CA LEU A 48 -6.64 -1.25 4.80
C LEU A 48 -8.17 -1.27 4.72
N GLY A 49 -8.76 -2.45 4.45
CA GLY A 49 -10.21 -2.64 4.48
C GLY A 49 -10.82 -2.39 5.87
N SER A 50 -10.15 -2.83 6.94
CA SER A 50 -10.63 -2.66 8.33
C SER A 50 -10.70 -1.20 8.78
N ILE A 51 -9.86 -0.34 8.21
CA ILE A 51 -9.83 1.11 8.51
C ILE A 51 -10.61 1.95 7.49
N GLY A 52 -11.28 1.31 6.52
CA GLY A 52 -12.01 2.00 5.46
C GLY A 52 -11.10 2.84 4.56
N ALA A 53 -9.85 2.42 4.35
CA ALA A 53 -8.96 3.09 3.42
C ALA A 53 -9.48 2.91 1.98
N TYR A 54 -9.33 3.96 1.17
CA TYR A 54 -9.55 3.87 -0.27
C TYR A 54 -8.22 3.52 -0.95
N PHE A 55 -8.17 2.39 -1.63
CA PHE A 55 -6.95 1.87 -2.25
C PHE A 55 -7.25 1.06 -3.51
N GLU A 56 -6.26 1.01 -4.40
CA GLU A 56 -6.20 0.13 -5.56
C GLU A 56 -5.08 -0.89 -5.34
N TYR A 57 -5.24 -2.09 -5.89
CA TYR A 57 -4.18 -3.11 -5.89
C TYR A 57 -4.14 -3.81 -7.25
N SER A 58 -2.93 -4.16 -7.72
CA SER A 58 -2.75 -4.88 -8.98
C SER A 58 -1.63 -5.92 -8.85
N PRO A 59 -1.83 -7.16 -9.32
CA PRO A 59 -0.71 -8.06 -9.58
C PRO A 59 0.11 -7.53 -10.76
N ILE A 60 1.43 -7.65 -10.65
CA ILE A 60 2.41 -7.30 -11.69
C ILE A 60 3.07 -8.60 -12.16
N THR A 61 3.04 -8.84 -13.47
CA THR A 61 3.63 -10.03 -14.10
C THR A 61 4.81 -9.66 -15.00
N ASP A 62 5.70 -10.62 -15.24
CA ASP A 62 6.73 -10.52 -16.27
C ASP A 62 6.15 -10.78 -17.67
N GLU A 63 7.01 -10.77 -18.69
CA GLU A 63 6.65 -11.08 -20.08
C GLU A 63 6.24 -12.55 -20.32
N HIS A 64 6.35 -13.41 -19.31
CA HIS A 64 5.99 -14.83 -19.34
C HIS A 64 4.79 -15.16 -18.45
N ASP A 65 4.02 -14.14 -18.02
CA ASP A 65 2.86 -14.25 -17.13
C ASP A 65 3.19 -14.77 -15.71
N ASN A 66 4.46 -14.76 -15.29
CA ASN A 66 4.81 -15.07 -13.91
C ASN A 66 4.56 -13.87 -13.02
N LEU A 67 3.91 -14.08 -11.89
CA LEU A 67 3.72 -13.05 -10.87
C LEU A 67 5.07 -12.63 -10.26
N ILE A 68 5.38 -11.34 -10.37
CA ILE A 68 6.57 -10.72 -9.79
C ILE A 68 6.24 -10.15 -8.41
N GLU A 69 5.22 -9.30 -8.34
CA GLU A 69 4.84 -8.54 -7.17
C GLU A 69 3.39 -8.05 -7.23
N PHE A 70 2.95 -7.41 -6.16
CA PHE A 70 1.71 -6.68 -6.08
C PHE A 70 2.00 -5.23 -5.75
N ASP A 71 1.43 -4.34 -6.56
CA ASP A 71 1.44 -2.91 -6.31
C ASP A 71 0.14 -2.53 -5.60
N ILE A 72 0.26 -1.76 -4.52
CA ILE A 72 -0.87 -1.21 -3.76
C ILE A 72 -0.73 0.31 -3.71
N ILE A 73 -1.78 1.01 -4.12
CA ILE A 73 -1.86 2.47 -4.10
C ILE A 73 -2.96 2.86 -3.12
N ILE A 74 -2.60 3.60 -2.08
CA ILE A 74 -3.54 4.10 -1.09
C ILE A 74 -3.77 5.58 -1.35
N HIS A 75 -5.02 5.95 -1.59
CA HIS A 75 -5.40 7.30 -1.96
C HIS A 75 -6.01 8.07 -0.79
N ASP A 76 -6.11 9.38 -0.98
CA ASP A 76 -6.85 10.26 -0.07
C ASP A 76 -8.25 10.54 -0.60
N TYR A 77 -9.23 9.85 -0.03
CA TYR A 77 -10.64 10.04 -0.38
C TYR A 77 -11.19 11.42 0.03
N SER A 78 -10.50 12.19 0.88
CA SER A 78 -10.97 13.55 1.25
C SER A 78 -10.79 14.58 0.13
N LYS A 79 -10.24 14.17 -1.02
CA LYS A 79 -10.09 14.99 -2.23
C LYS A 79 -10.92 14.47 -3.43
N LEU A 80 -11.77 13.46 -3.21
CA LEU A 80 -12.77 12.99 -4.19
C LEU A 80 -14.09 13.75 -4.03
#